data_AF-A0A1Z8TV27-F1
#
_entry.id   AF-A0A1Z8TV27-F1
#
_cell.length_a   1.000
_cell.length_b   1.000
_cell.length_c   1.000
_cell.angle_alpha   90.00
_cell.angle_beta   90.00
_cell.angle_gamma   90.00
#
_symmetry.space_group_name_H-M   'P 1'
#
loop_
_entity.id
_entity.type
_entity.pdbx_description
1 polymer ?
#
loop_
_entity_poly.entity_id
_entity_poly.type
_entity_poly.pdbx_seq_one_letter_code
_entity_poly.pdbx_strand_id
1 'polypeptide(L)'
;MSESISVTPVGSRISKWGEGPIFWNDHLLYVDIEGHALVRLDPETGGEEVWEMGERIGTVVPRQSGGFICAGDSGIYSFDPNTGAKKNLADPEADKCPDNRFNDGKCDPMGRFWAG
;
A
#
# COMPACT_ATOMS: atom_id res chain seq x y z
N MET A 1 -34.47 -14.26 7.78
CA MET A 1 -33.32 -15.12 8.13
C MET A 1 -32.12 -14.21 8.25
N SER A 2 -31.40 -14.19 9.37
CA SER A 2 -30.17 -13.42 9.49
C SER A 2 -29.09 -14.15 8.69
N GLU A 3 -28.46 -13.48 7.72
CA GLU A 3 -27.27 -14.03 7.07
C GLU A 3 -26.18 -14.23 8.12
N SER A 4 -25.63 -15.45 8.20
CA SER A 4 -24.51 -15.74 9.08
C SER A 4 -23.24 -15.16 8.46
N ILE A 5 -22.57 -14.26 9.18
CA ILE A 5 -21.25 -13.75 8.78
C ILE A 5 -20.20 -14.80 9.16
N SER A 6 -19.40 -15.23 8.18
CA SER A 6 -18.21 -16.06 8.41
C SER A 6 -16.95 -15.25 8.13
N VAL A 7 -15.93 -15.41 8.98
CA VAL A 7 -14.60 -14.82 8.77
C VAL A 7 -13.64 -15.95 8.42
N THR A 8 -12.99 -15.84 7.27
CA THR A 8 -12.00 -16.81 6.79
C THR A 8 -10.71 -16.10 6.44
N PRO A 9 -9.54 -16.70 6.71
CA PRO A 9 -8.29 -16.22 6.16
C PRO A 9 -8.34 -16.20 4.63
N VAL A 10 -7.81 -15.14 4.03
CA VAL A 10 -7.65 -15.00 2.58
C VAL A 10 -6.16 -14.77 2.34
N GLY A 11 -5.53 -15.64 1.54
CA GLY A 11 -4.07 -15.67 1.36
C GLY A 11 -3.31 -16.49 2.41
N SER A 12 -1.97 -16.46 2.31
CA SER A 12 -1.05 -17.26 3.13
C SER A 12 -0.01 -16.42 3.86
N ARG A 13 0.22 -15.17 3.40
CA ARG A 13 1.20 -14.27 3.98
C ARG A 13 0.75 -13.77 5.35
N ILE A 14 1.70 -13.73 6.27
CA ILE A 14 1.54 -13.06 7.56
C ILE A 14 2.35 -11.78 7.52
N SER A 15 1.68 -10.63 7.49
CA SER A 15 2.34 -9.34 7.59
C SER A 15 2.73 -9.00 9.02
N LYS A 16 3.95 -8.47 9.20
CA LYS A 16 4.42 -7.99 10.49
C LYS A 16 3.55 -6.83 10.97
N TRP A 17 3.13 -5.97 10.04
CA TRP A 17 2.13 -4.94 10.28
C TRP A 17 1.34 -4.66 8.99
N GLY A 18 0.27 -5.42 8.76
CA GLY A 18 -0.66 -5.22 7.64
C GLY A 18 -1.52 -3.96 7.82
N GLU A 19 -1.57 -3.08 6.83
CA GLU A 19 -2.34 -1.83 6.85
C GLU A 19 -2.68 -1.37 5.42
N GLY A 20 -3.46 -0.29 5.28
CA GLY A 20 -3.69 0.44 4.05
C GLY A 20 -4.48 -0.32 2.98
N PRO A 21 -5.51 -1.15 3.30
CA PRO A 21 -6.19 -1.93 2.28
C PRO A 21 -6.95 -1.04 1.29
N ILE A 22 -6.76 -1.32 0.00
CA ILE A 22 -7.53 -0.74 -1.10
C ILE A 22 -7.82 -1.82 -2.15
N PHE A 23 -9.10 -1.94 -2.52
CA PHE A 23 -9.52 -2.87 -3.57
C PHE A 23 -9.46 -2.19 -4.94
N TRP A 24 -8.80 -2.81 -5.90
CA TRP A 24 -8.60 -2.28 -7.26
C TRP A 24 -8.35 -3.39 -8.27
N ASN A 25 -9.08 -3.36 -9.40
CA ASN A 25 -8.97 -4.35 -10.48
C ASN A 25 -8.97 -5.80 -9.97
N ASP A 26 -10.00 -6.17 -9.21
CA ASP A 26 -10.21 -7.51 -8.63
C ASP A 26 -9.13 -7.98 -7.64
N HIS A 27 -8.23 -7.08 -7.21
CA HIS A 27 -7.20 -7.38 -6.22
C HIS A 27 -7.31 -6.46 -5.01
N LEU A 28 -6.91 -6.97 -3.85
CA LEU A 28 -6.65 -6.18 -2.66
C LEU A 28 -5.18 -5.77 -2.62
N LEU A 29 -4.91 -4.47 -2.60
CA LEU A 29 -3.59 -3.93 -2.32
C LEU A 29 -3.52 -3.55 -0.84
N TYR A 30 -2.40 -3.84 -0.19
CA TYR A 30 -2.15 -3.44 1.19
C TYR A 30 -0.63 -3.39 1.45
N VAL A 31 -0.22 -2.77 2.56
CA VAL A 31 1.18 -2.66 2.94
C VAL A 31 1.51 -3.56 4.13
N ASP A 32 2.76 -4.01 4.21
CA ASP A 32 3.37 -4.53 5.43
C ASP A 32 4.37 -3.50 5.93
N ILE A 33 3.93 -2.59 6.81
CA ILE A 33 4.70 -1.40 7.21
C ILE A 33 6.07 -1.82 7.75
N GLU A 34 6.08 -2.74 8.70
CA GLU A 34 7.28 -3.18 9.40
C GLU A 34 7.98 -4.38 8.73
N GLY A 35 7.33 -4.98 7.73
CA GLY A 35 7.95 -5.93 6.80
C GLY A 35 8.46 -5.29 5.51
N HIS A 36 8.33 -3.96 5.37
CA HIS A 36 8.80 -3.17 4.23
C HIS A 36 8.28 -3.64 2.88
N ALA A 37 7.01 -4.03 2.79
CA ALA A 37 6.46 -4.61 1.56
C ALA A 37 5.15 -3.95 1.10
N LEU A 38 4.96 -3.91 -0.22
CA LEU A 38 3.67 -3.75 -0.86
C LEU A 38 3.16 -5.14 -1.25
N VAL A 39 1.89 -5.43 -0.97
CA VAL A 39 1.26 -6.71 -1.30
C VAL A 39 0.05 -6.49 -2.19
N ARG A 40 -0.09 -7.34 -3.22
CA ARG A 40 -1.29 -7.50 -4.04
C ARG A 40 -1.83 -8.91 -3.84
N LEU A 41 -3.01 -9.01 -3.27
CA LEU A 41 -3.73 -10.26 -3.02
C LEU A 41 -4.89 -10.40 -4.00
N ASP A 42 -4.95 -11.52 -4.68
CA ASP A 42 -6.16 -12.00 -5.36
C ASP A 42 -7.04 -12.70 -4.32
N PRO A 43 -8.21 -12.15 -3.95
CA PRO A 43 -9.08 -12.75 -2.95
C PRO A 43 -9.82 -14.00 -3.44
N GLU A 44 -9.93 -14.22 -4.74
CA GLU A 44 -10.59 -15.42 -5.30
C GLU A 44 -9.67 -16.64 -5.22
N THR A 45 -8.39 -16.45 -5.56
CA THR A 45 -7.41 -17.55 -5.59
C THR A 45 -6.55 -17.64 -4.33
N GLY A 46 -6.47 -16.56 -3.56
CA GLY A 46 -5.51 -16.41 -2.46
C GLY A 46 -4.07 -16.16 -2.94
N GLY A 47 -3.86 -15.90 -4.23
CA GLY A 47 -2.56 -15.61 -4.80
C GLY A 47 -2.00 -14.25 -4.34
N GLU A 48 -0.72 -14.21 -4.00
CA GLU A 48 -0.07 -13.02 -3.42
C GLU A 48 1.17 -12.65 -4.23
N GLU A 49 1.20 -11.41 -4.73
CA GLU A 49 2.40 -10.76 -5.25
C GLU A 49 2.94 -9.78 -4.22
N VAL A 50 4.25 -9.80 -4.02
CA VAL A 50 4.92 -9.01 -2.99
C VAL A 50 6.08 -8.26 -3.61
N TRP A 51 6.12 -6.95 -3.38
CA TRP A 51 7.25 -6.10 -3.73
C TRP A 51 7.96 -5.65 -2.47
N GLU A 52 9.25 -5.95 -2.37
CA GLU A 52 10.13 -5.44 -1.33
C GLU A 52 10.39 -3.96 -1.58
N MET A 53 9.97 -3.12 -0.63
CA MET A 53 10.05 -1.68 -0.72
C MET A 53 11.33 -1.15 -0.06
N GLY A 54 11.96 -1.92 0.83
CA GLY A 54 13.22 -1.52 1.48
C GLY A 54 13.11 -0.32 2.45
N GLU A 55 11.89 0.11 2.75
CA GLU A 55 11.54 1.16 3.71
C GLU A 55 10.13 0.89 4.23
N ARG A 56 9.73 1.56 5.32
CA ARG A 56 8.34 1.53 5.77
C ARG A 56 7.50 2.36 4.80
N ILE A 57 6.47 1.74 4.25
CA ILE A 57 5.37 2.46 3.58
C ILE A 57 4.11 2.29 4.40
N GLY A 58 3.40 3.39 4.63
CA GLY A 58 2.15 3.38 5.39
C GLY A 58 0.92 3.17 4.50
N THR A 59 1.00 3.59 3.24
CA THR A 59 -0.14 3.54 2.33
C THR A 59 0.29 3.33 0.87
N VAL A 60 -0.64 2.78 0.08
CA VAL A 60 -0.55 2.62 -1.36
C VAL A 60 -1.86 3.03 -2.02
N VAL A 61 -1.79 3.74 -3.15
CA VAL A 61 -2.95 3.98 -4.03
C VAL A 61 -2.60 3.67 -5.49
N PRO A 62 -3.50 2.97 -6.22
CA PRO A 62 -3.31 2.71 -7.65
C PRO A 62 -3.49 3.98 -8.48
N ARG A 63 -2.77 4.05 -9.60
CA ARG A 63 -2.87 5.15 -10.56
C ARG A 63 -3.58 4.67 -11.82
N GLN A 64 -4.51 5.46 -12.32
CA GLN A 64 -5.19 5.16 -13.60
C GLN A 64 -4.22 5.05 -14.78
N SER A 65 -3.09 5.78 -14.75
CA SER A 65 -2.03 5.70 -15.74
C SER A 65 -1.13 4.46 -15.63
N GLY A 66 -1.40 3.58 -14.67
CA GLY A 66 -0.53 2.46 -14.31
C GLY A 66 0.45 2.81 -13.17
N GLY A 67 0.87 1.77 -12.46
CA GLY A 67 1.71 1.86 -11.26
C GLY A 67 0.95 2.36 -10.03
N PHE A 68 1.72 2.71 -9.01
CA PHE A 68 1.23 3.08 -7.69
C PHE A 68 1.81 4.43 -7.24
N ILE A 69 1.13 5.08 -6.30
CA ILE A 69 1.70 6.08 -5.41
C ILE A 69 1.81 5.43 -4.02
N CYS A 70 2.95 5.59 -3.37
CA CYS A 70 3.18 5.16 -2.00
C CYS A 70 3.60 6.37 -1.17
N ALA A 71 3.35 6.30 0.14
CA ALA A 71 3.88 7.25 1.11
C ALA A 71 4.48 6.50 2.30
N GLY A 72 5.65 6.92 2.77
CA GLY A 72 6.41 6.22 3.78
C GLY A 72 7.52 7.05 4.42
N ASP A 73 8.62 6.39 4.77
CA ASP A 73 9.80 7.01 5.39
C ASP A 73 10.44 8.10 4.53
N SER A 74 10.49 7.92 3.20
CA SER A 74 11.11 8.84 2.24
C SER A 74 10.13 9.81 1.55
N GLY A 75 8.99 10.07 2.19
CA GLY A 75 7.95 10.92 1.66
C GLY A 75 7.01 10.19 0.69
N ILE A 76 6.56 10.91 -0.35
CA ILE A 76 5.62 10.45 -1.38
C ILE A 76 6.38 10.16 -2.67
N TYR A 77 6.18 8.96 -3.24
CA TYR A 77 6.80 8.56 -4.50
C TYR A 77 5.87 7.73 -5.36
N SER A 78 6.12 7.72 -6.67
CA SER A 78 5.50 6.74 -7.58
C SER A 78 6.32 5.47 -7.65
N PHE A 79 5.66 4.32 -7.77
CA PHE A 79 6.27 3.00 -7.91
C PHE A 79 5.74 2.28 -9.15
N ASP A 80 6.64 1.70 -9.95
CA ASP A 80 6.30 0.84 -11.08
C ASP A 80 6.53 -0.64 -10.70
N PRO A 81 5.47 -1.46 -10.57
CA PRO A 81 5.59 -2.84 -10.15
C PRO A 81 6.29 -3.76 -11.17
N ASN A 82 6.39 -3.35 -12.44
CA ASN A 82 7.02 -4.18 -13.48
C ASN A 82 8.54 -4.04 -13.47
N THR A 83 9.04 -2.87 -13.09
CA THR A 83 10.48 -2.54 -13.12
C THR A 83 11.08 -2.39 -11.73
N GLY A 84 10.25 -2.22 -10.70
CA GLY A 84 10.68 -1.85 -9.36
C GLY A 84 11.08 -0.38 -9.22
N ALA A 85 10.91 0.44 -10.27
CA ALA A 85 11.38 1.82 -10.27
C ALA A 85 10.57 2.69 -9.31
N LYS A 86 11.27 3.48 -8.50
CA LYS A 86 10.71 4.51 -7.63
C LYS A 86 11.08 5.90 -8.13
N LYS A 87 10.15 6.85 -8.04
CA LYS A 87 10.39 8.26 -8.33
C LYS A 87 9.76 9.14 -7.27
N ASN A 88 10.60 9.87 -6.53
CA ASN A 88 10.16 10.82 -5.51
C ASN A 88 9.33 11.94 -6.13
N LEU A 89 8.26 12.31 -5.43
CA LEU A 89 7.31 13.35 -5.84
C LEU A 89 7.31 14.51 -4.87
N ALA A 90 7.29 14.22 -3.57
CA ALA A 90 7.34 15.23 -2.51
C ALA A 90 7.78 14.60 -1.18
N ASP A 91 8.45 15.37 -0.34
CA ASP A 91 8.74 14.99 1.03
C ASP A 91 8.62 16.25 1.92
N PRO A 92 7.45 16.48 2.53
CA PRO A 92 7.20 17.71 3.29
C PRO A 92 7.92 17.74 4.65
N GLU A 93 8.38 16.59 5.15
CA GLU A 93 9.00 16.45 6.48
C GLU A 93 10.38 15.76 6.37
N ALA A 94 11.12 16.00 5.28
CA ALA A 94 12.42 15.38 5.04
C ALA A 94 13.43 15.60 6.20
N ASP A 95 13.32 16.71 6.94
CA ASP A 95 14.15 17.03 8.10
C ASP A 95 13.77 16.25 9.39
N LYS A 96 12.65 15.52 9.37
CA LYS A 96 12.14 14.70 10.49
C LYS A 96 12.45 13.22 10.35
N CYS A 97 13.01 12.78 9.23
CA CYS A 97 13.46 11.41 9.06
C CYS A 97 14.65 11.12 10.00
N PRO A 98 14.69 9.98 10.72
CA PRO A 98 13.80 8.81 10.63
C PRO A 98 12.66 8.76 11.65
N ASP A 99 12.47 9.82 12.44
CA ASP A 99 11.53 9.84 13.58
C ASP A 99 10.08 9.94 13.12
N ASN A 100 9.81 10.66 12.02
CA ASN A 100 8.50 10.72 11.37
C ASN A 100 8.48 9.85 10.11
N ARG A 101 7.28 9.34 9.80
CA ARG A 101 6.92 8.68 8.54
C ARG A 101 5.45 8.95 8.24
N PHE A 102 5.05 8.87 6.97
CA PHE A 102 3.64 8.76 6.65
C PHE A 102 3.04 7.46 7.23
N ASN A 103 1.79 7.54 7.69
CA ASN A 103 1.03 6.43 8.23
C ASN A 103 -0.13 6.01 7.32
N ASP A 104 -1.21 6.77 7.21
CA ASP A 104 -2.36 6.39 6.36
C ASP A 104 -2.50 7.42 5.23
N GLY A 105 -3.13 6.99 4.14
CA GLY A 105 -3.48 7.88 3.06
C GLY A 105 -4.42 7.24 2.06
N LYS A 106 -5.16 8.11 1.35
CA LYS A 106 -6.15 7.71 0.35
C LYS A 106 -6.40 8.86 -0.61
N CYS A 107 -6.86 8.53 -1.81
CA CYS A 107 -7.38 9.54 -2.72
C CYS A 107 -8.78 9.98 -2.28
N ASP A 108 -9.03 11.29 -2.35
CA ASP A 108 -10.41 11.78 -2.32
C ASP A 108 -11.16 11.44 -3.63
N PRO A 109 -12.48 11.70 -3.72
CA PRO A 109 -13.25 11.39 -4.92
C PRO A 109 -12.82 12.16 -6.19
N MET A 110 -12.02 13.22 -6.06
CA MET A 110 -11.44 13.96 -7.19
C MET A 110 -10.06 13.43 -7.60
N GLY A 111 -9.57 12.37 -6.93
CA GLY A 111 -8.26 11.78 -7.19
C GLY A 111 -7.09 12.52 -6.55
N ARG A 112 -7.34 13.47 -5.63
CA ARG A 112 -6.27 14.13 -4.87
C ARG A 112 -5.80 13.19 -3.77
N PHE A 113 -4.50 12.89 -3.73
CA PHE A 113 -3.92 12.03 -2.71
C PHE A 113 -3.70 12.80 -1.41
N TRP A 114 -4.26 12.28 -0.31
CA TRP A 114 -4.06 12.76 1.04
C TRP A 114 -3.31 11.69 1.83
N ALA A 115 -2.29 12.09 2.57
CA ALA A 115 -1.53 11.22 3.47
C ALA A 115 -1.11 11.99 4.71
N GLY A 116 -1.01 11.28 5.85
CA GLY A 116 -0.54 11.80 7.13
C GLY A 116 0.22 10.74 7.89
#